data_AF-X0SDK0-F1
#
_entry.id   AF-X0SDK0-F1
#
_cell.length_a   1.000
_cell.length_b   1.000
_cell.length_c   1.000
_cell.angle_alpha   90.00
_cell.angle_beta   90.00
_cell.angle_gamma   90.00
#
_symmetry.space_group_name_H-M   'P 1'
#
loop_
_entity.id
_entity.type
_entity.pdbx_description
1 polymer ?
#
loop_
_entity_poly.entity_id
_entity_poly.type
_entity_poly.pdbx_seq_one_letter_code
_entity_poly.pdbx_strand_id
1 'polypeptide(L)'
;DCYAEGHSAIQPSISLDLYGTGLGLKVFSSRANRSGFENSEWLDVALSYRNSLFGGETYAMDYVIGWVYYNYPDGPRKADDMQEAFVTFFWSNICPAGFVPRYTVACAWPAKSNSTNASDDGGWVHVFGLGYDLTVPGLAHETAEQILHLFADVVYNDGIGPPGEAVDHDWSHALFGISTGFDLGNNLTFTPGVYYQLSMDDSVNEEDETWCSLSMTYKF
;
A
#
# COMPACT_ATOMS: atom_id res chain seq x y z
N ASP A 1 1.38 10.63 3.06
CA ASP A 1 0.72 11.70 2.28
C ASP A 1 0.66 11.28 0.80
N CYS A 2 -0.13 11.93 -0.07
CA CYS A 2 -0.15 11.62 -1.52
C CYS A 2 0.36 12.77 -2.38
N TYR A 3 0.35 13.99 -1.84
CA TYR A 3 0.85 15.18 -2.51
C TYR A 3 1.61 16.02 -1.49
N ALA A 4 2.71 16.65 -1.91
CA ALA A 4 3.56 17.42 -1.02
C ALA A 4 2.79 18.50 -0.23
N GLU A 5 3.35 18.91 0.92
CA GLU A 5 2.84 19.99 1.78
C GLU A 5 1.44 19.73 2.38
N GLY A 6 1.10 18.47 2.68
CA GLY A 6 -0.15 18.12 3.37
C GLY A 6 -1.40 18.22 2.48
N HIS A 7 -1.23 18.05 1.17
CA HIS A 7 -2.31 18.21 0.21
C HIS A 7 -3.14 16.93 0.02
N SER A 8 -4.45 17.03 0.28
CA SER A 8 -5.37 15.90 0.20
C SER A 8 -5.65 15.42 -1.24
N ALA A 9 -6.01 14.13 -1.36
CA ALA A 9 -6.35 13.47 -2.61
C ALA A 9 -7.76 12.84 -2.58
N ILE A 10 -8.32 12.56 -3.76
CA ILE A 10 -9.39 11.58 -3.95
C ILE A 10 -8.83 10.40 -4.74
N GLN A 11 -9.11 9.19 -4.25
CA GLN A 11 -8.45 7.97 -4.73
C GLN A 11 -9.46 6.86 -5.10
N PRO A 12 -10.14 6.96 -6.25
CA PRO A 12 -11.09 5.94 -6.66
C PRO A 12 -10.38 4.64 -7.06
N SER A 13 -11.01 3.51 -6.78
CA SER A 13 -10.49 2.22 -7.23
C SER A 13 -11.59 1.20 -7.52
N ILE A 14 -11.27 0.26 -8.40
CA ILE A 14 -12.08 -0.92 -8.70
C ILE A 14 -11.18 -2.13 -8.56
N SER A 15 -11.61 -3.12 -7.78
CA SER A 15 -10.92 -4.40 -7.62
C SER A 15 -11.83 -5.54 -8.02
N LEU A 16 -11.32 -6.45 -8.85
CA LEU A 16 -12.01 -7.64 -9.32
C LEU A 16 -11.26 -8.87 -8.79
N ASP A 17 -11.95 -9.70 -8.01
CA ASP A 17 -11.54 -11.07 -7.73
C ASP A 17 -12.08 -11.93 -8.86
N LEU A 18 -11.20 -12.43 -9.73
CA LEU A 18 -11.56 -13.14 -10.95
C LEU A 18 -12.09 -14.54 -10.61
N TYR A 19 -13.35 -14.57 -10.18
CA TYR A 19 -14.13 -15.77 -9.84
C TYR A 19 -13.52 -16.63 -8.73
N GLY A 20 -12.82 -16.03 -7.76
CA GLY A 20 -12.21 -16.76 -6.64
C GLY A 20 -11.07 -17.68 -7.06
N THR A 21 -10.50 -17.48 -8.25
CA THR A 21 -9.35 -18.25 -8.76
C THR A 21 -8.04 -17.89 -8.05
N GLY A 22 -8.07 -16.85 -7.22
CA GLY A 22 -6.90 -16.20 -6.66
C GLY A 22 -6.34 -15.10 -7.55
N LEU A 23 -6.72 -15.04 -8.84
CA LEU A 23 -6.33 -13.95 -9.73
C LEU A 23 -7.14 -12.69 -9.47
N GLY A 24 -6.46 -11.55 -9.42
CA GLY A 24 -7.07 -10.24 -9.19
C GLY A 24 -6.62 -9.18 -10.18
N LEU A 25 -7.53 -8.28 -10.53
CA LEU A 25 -7.25 -7.04 -11.27
C LEU A 25 -7.68 -5.85 -10.41
N LYS A 26 -6.80 -4.86 -10.26
CA LYS A 26 -7.14 -3.59 -9.61
C LYS A 26 -6.80 -2.43 -10.55
N VAL A 27 -7.70 -1.47 -10.63
CA VAL A 27 -7.46 -0.15 -11.22
C VAL A 27 -7.61 0.87 -10.10
N PHE A 28 -6.62 1.74 -9.95
CA PHE A 28 -6.55 2.75 -8.90
C PHE A 28 -6.14 4.07 -9.52
N SER A 29 -6.67 5.19 -9.04
CA SER A 29 -6.20 6.51 -9.45
C SER A 29 -6.07 7.40 -8.23
N SER A 30 -5.19 8.39 -8.30
CA SER A 30 -5.06 9.45 -7.30
C SER A 30 -5.13 10.81 -8.00
N ARG A 31 -5.96 11.70 -7.47
CA ARG A 31 -6.11 13.07 -7.95
C ARG A 31 -6.08 14.06 -6.81
N ALA A 32 -5.41 15.18 -7.00
CA ALA A 32 -5.33 16.21 -5.98
C ALA A 32 -6.66 16.96 -5.87
N ASN A 33 -7.05 17.35 -4.66
CA ASN A 33 -8.22 18.23 -4.48
C ASN A 33 -7.91 19.70 -4.82
N ARG A 34 -6.65 20.03 -5.10
CA ARG A 34 -6.15 21.38 -5.41
C ARG A 34 -5.37 21.36 -6.72
N SER A 35 -5.39 22.48 -7.44
CA SER A 35 -4.54 22.72 -8.61
C SER A 35 -3.05 22.78 -8.26
N GLY A 36 -2.18 22.52 -9.23
CA GLY A 36 -0.72 22.60 -9.10
C GLY A 36 -0.03 21.24 -8.94
N PHE A 37 -0.80 20.16 -8.89
CA PHE A 37 -0.33 18.78 -8.72
C PHE A 37 -0.69 17.89 -9.92
N GLU A 38 -1.14 18.48 -11.03
CA GLU A 38 -1.67 17.75 -12.18
C GLU A 38 -0.67 16.73 -12.72
N ASN A 39 0.62 17.08 -12.79
CA ASN A 39 1.67 16.16 -13.25
C ASN A 39 1.99 15.02 -12.28
N SER A 40 1.54 15.13 -11.02
CA SER A 40 1.70 14.12 -9.98
C SER A 40 0.41 13.31 -9.79
N GLU A 41 -0.63 13.51 -10.59
CA GLU A 41 -1.78 12.61 -10.61
C GLU A 41 -1.42 11.31 -11.32
N TRP A 42 -1.93 10.19 -10.81
CA TRP A 42 -1.56 8.88 -11.32
C TRP A 42 -2.73 7.92 -11.49
N LEU A 43 -2.50 6.91 -12.32
CA LEU A 43 -3.40 5.80 -12.61
C LEU A 43 -2.60 4.50 -12.60
N ASP A 44 -2.94 3.61 -11.67
CA ASP A 44 -2.27 2.33 -11.51
C ASP A 44 -3.15 1.19 -12.00
N VAL A 45 -2.52 0.23 -12.65
CA VAL A 45 -3.14 -1.04 -13.02
C VAL A 45 -2.33 -2.17 -12.41
N ALA A 46 -2.97 -2.97 -11.56
CA ALA A 46 -2.32 -4.07 -10.88
C ALA A 46 -2.96 -5.41 -11.25
N LEU A 47 -2.12 -6.39 -11.53
CA LEU A 47 -2.46 -7.81 -11.64
C LEU A 47 -1.88 -8.55 -10.45
N SER A 48 -2.63 -9.47 -9.88
CA SER A 48 -2.17 -10.25 -8.74
C SER A 48 -2.67 -11.69 -8.76
N TYR A 49 -1.95 -12.55 -8.05
CA TYR A 49 -2.34 -13.91 -7.74
C TYR A 49 -2.14 -14.16 -6.24
N ARG A 50 -3.19 -14.63 -5.57
CA ARG A 50 -3.19 -15.01 -4.15
C ARG A 50 -3.38 -16.51 -3.99
N ASN A 51 -2.62 -17.12 -3.09
CA ASN A 51 -2.83 -18.51 -2.66
C ASN A 51 -2.22 -18.73 -1.26
N SER A 52 -2.30 -19.96 -0.74
CA SER A 52 -1.83 -20.37 0.57
C SER A 52 -0.99 -21.65 0.46
N LEU A 53 0.01 -21.78 1.32
CA LEU A 53 0.83 -22.98 1.49
C LEU A 53 0.75 -23.46 2.94
N PHE A 54 0.98 -24.77 3.13
CA PHE A 54 1.08 -25.39 4.46
C PHE A 54 -0.17 -25.21 5.34
N GLY A 55 -1.36 -25.27 4.73
CA GLY A 55 -2.62 -25.14 5.46
C GLY A 55 -2.72 -26.12 6.64
N GLY A 56 -3.14 -25.62 7.80
CA GLY A 56 -3.25 -26.38 9.04
C GLY A 56 -2.00 -26.36 9.93
N GLU A 57 -0.85 -25.91 9.42
CA GLU A 57 0.38 -25.80 10.18
C GLU A 57 0.51 -24.45 10.91
N THR A 58 1.33 -24.41 11.95
CA THR A 58 1.69 -23.15 12.66
C THR A 58 2.42 -22.16 11.75
N TYR A 59 3.13 -22.66 10.74
CA TYR A 59 3.82 -21.86 9.73
C TYR A 59 3.04 -21.76 8.40
N ALA A 60 1.71 -21.99 8.44
CA ALA A 60 0.85 -21.72 7.30
C ALA A 60 1.12 -20.31 6.75
N MET A 61 1.23 -20.23 5.42
CA MET A 61 1.69 -19.03 4.74
C MET A 61 0.74 -18.67 3.63
N ASP A 62 0.09 -17.52 3.76
CA ASP A 62 -0.61 -16.90 2.65
C ASP A 62 0.38 -16.06 1.85
N TYR A 63 0.22 -16.02 0.53
CA TYR A 63 1.07 -15.19 -0.31
C TYR A 63 0.28 -14.50 -1.42
N VAL A 64 0.78 -13.34 -1.82
CA VAL A 64 0.32 -12.59 -2.99
C VAL A 64 1.52 -12.29 -3.86
N ILE A 65 1.48 -12.66 -5.13
CA ILE A 65 2.43 -12.21 -6.15
C ILE A 65 1.70 -11.24 -7.05
N GLY A 66 2.33 -10.13 -7.41
CA GLY A 66 1.69 -9.15 -8.27
C GLY A 66 2.65 -8.37 -9.13
N TRP A 67 2.04 -7.65 -10.06
CA TRP A 67 2.67 -6.68 -10.93
C TRP A 67 1.81 -5.43 -11.01
N VAL A 68 2.43 -4.26 -10.94
CA VAL A 68 1.77 -2.96 -11.00
C VAL A 68 2.41 -2.15 -12.12
N TYR A 69 1.57 -1.48 -12.90
CA TYR A 69 1.97 -0.42 -13.82
C TYR A 69 1.53 0.93 -13.25
N TYR A 70 2.48 1.83 -13.05
CA TYR A 70 2.24 3.20 -12.61
C TYR A 70 2.26 4.12 -13.83
N ASN A 71 1.21 4.92 -14.00
CA ASN A 71 1.06 5.87 -15.08
C ASN A 71 0.85 7.26 -14.52
N TYR A 72 1.55 8.26 -15.05
CA TYR A 72 1.35 9.67 -14.76
C TYR A 72 0.77 10.37 -16.01
N PRO A 73 -0.59 10.43 -16.16
CA PRO A 73 -1.21 10.76 -17.44
C PRO A 73 -0.91 12.16 -17.95
N ASP A 74 -0.76 13.12 -17.03
CA ASP A 74 -0.50 14.53 -17.33
C ASP A 74 1.01 14.87 -17.25
N GLY A 75 1.84 13.95 -16.77
CA GLY A 75 3.30 14.05 -16.76
C GLY A 75 3.94 13.89 -18.15
N PRO A 76 5.20 14.32 -18.34
CA PRO A 76 5.94 14.04 -19.56
C PRO A 76 6.08 12.52 -19.76
N ARG A 77 5.40 11.97 -20.79
CA ARG A 77 5.32 10.53 -21.11
C ARG A 77 6.64 9.75 -21.13
N LYS A 78 7.79 10.41 -21.19
CA LYS A 78 9.11 9.78 -21.29
C LYS A 78 9.84 9.64 -19.95
N ALA A 79 9.38 10.26 -18.86
CA ALA A 79 10.16 10.30 -17.63
C ALA A 79 9.63 9.36 -16.54
N ASP A 80 8.31 9.28 -16.32
CA ASP A 80 7.83 8.89 -14.98
C ASP A 80 7.06 7.55 -14.89
N ASP A 81 6.70 6.92 -16.02
CA ASP A 81 5.96 5.65 -15.97
C ASP A 81 6.87 4.52 -15.45
N MET A 82 6.46 3.92 -14.33
CA MET A 82 7.16 2.82 -13.67
C MET A 82 6.36 1.53 -13.72
N GLN A 83 7.05 0.42 -13.47
CA GLN A 83 6.40 -0.85 -13.20
C GLN A 83 7.09 -1.54 -12.04
N GLU A 84 6.31 -2.30 -11.28
CA GLU A 84 6.79 -3.01 -10.09
C GLU A 84 6.32 -4.46 -10.15
N ALA A 85 7.19 -5.39 -9.76
CA ALA A 85 6.79 -6.75 -9.40
C ALA A 85 7.03 -6.95 -7.91
N PHE A 86 6.08 -7.58 -7.24
CA PHE A 86 6.16 -7.81 -5.80
C PHE A 86 5.70 -9.21 -5.41
N VAL A 87 6.18 -9.65 -4.24
CA VAL A 87 5.61 -10.76 -3.51
C VAL A 87 5.46 -10.39 -2.04
N THR A 88 4.32 -10.73 -1.46
CA THR A 88 4.01 -10.54 -0.05
C THR A 88 3.66 -11.88 0.57
N PHE A 89 4.22 -12.15 1.75
CA PHE A 89 3.93 -13.32 2.57
C PHE A 89 3.28 -12.89 3.89
N PHE A 90 2.36 -13.71 4.38
CA PHE A 90 1.68 -13.52 5.66
C PHE A 90 1.72 -14.82 6.46
N TRP A 91 1.98 -14.72 7.77
CA TRP A 91 2.04 -15.88 8.67
C TRP A 91 1.06 -15.72 9.82
N SER A 92 -0.23 -15.95 9.55
CA SER A 92 -1.33 -15.75 10.51
C SER A 92 -1.26 -16.64 11.75
N ASN A 93 -0.62 -17.81 11.64
CA ASN A 93 -0.60 -18.81 12.71
C ASN A 93 0.72 -18.84 13.51
N ILE A 94 1.74 -18.08 13.13
CA ILE A 94 3.09 -18.23 13.71
C ILE A 94 3.21 -17.62 15.11
N CYS A 95 2.39 -16.61 15.42
CA CYS A 95 2.38 -15.95 16.72
C CYS A 95 1.08 -16.26 17.47
N PRO A 96 1.12 -17.07 18.55
CA PRO A 96 -0.07 -17.40 19.35
C PRO A 96 -0.77 -16.20 19.99
N ALA A 97 -0.08 -15.07 20.12
CA ALA A 97 -0.64 -13.83 20.65
C ALA A 97 -1.55 -13.10 19.67
N GLY A 98 -1.71 -13.59 18.42
CA GLY A 98 -2.59 -13.01 17.40
C GLY A 98 -1.89 -12.01 16.48
N PHE A 99 -0.59 -11.78 16.65
CA PHE A 99 0.18 -10.99 15.69
C PHE A 99 0.34 -11.74 14.37
N VAL A 100 0.26 -11.01 13.26
CA VAL A 100 0.43 -11.54 11.91
C VAL A 100 1.67 -10.90 11.29
N PRO A 101 2.83 -11.58 11.32
CA PRO A 101 3.99 -11.12 10.58
C PRO A 101 3.71 -11.11 9.08
N ARG A 102 4.27 -10.12 8.41
CA ARG A 102 4.21 -9.93 6.96
C ARG A 102 5.60 -9.59 6.43
N TYR A 103 5.91 -10.07 5.25
CA TYR A 103 7.10 -9.64 4.52
C TYR A 103 6.75 -9.38 3.06
N THR A 104 7.08 -8.20 2.56
CA THR A 104 6.98 -7.86 1.15
C THR A 104 8.37 -7.59 0.61
N VAL A 105 8.65 -8.13 -0.58
CA VAL A 105 9.76 -7.67 -1.40
C VAL A 105 9.18 -7.24 -2.74
N ALA A 106 9.58 -6.05 -3.19
CA ALA A 106 9.20 -5.52 -4.48
C ALA A 106 10.42 -5.03 -5.23
N CYS A 107 10.36 -5.10 -6.55
CA CYS A 107 11.34 -4.55 -7.46
C CYS A 107 10.61 -3.60 -8.40
N ALA A 108 11.10 -2.37 -8.52
CA ALA A 108 10.55 -1.37 -9.41
C ALA A 108 11.57 -0.97 -10.47
N TRP A 109 11.10 -0.65 -11.67
CA TRP A 109 11.93 -0.19 -12.76
C TRP A 109 11.11 0.61 -13.79
N PRO A 110 11.76 1.38 -14.68
CA PRO A 110 11.07 2.14 -15.72
C PRO A 110 10.25 1.25 -16.65
N ALA A 111 9.04 1.70 -17.00
CA ALA A 111 8.19 0.96 -17.92
C ALA A 111 8.55 1.14 -19.40
N LYS A 112 9.43 2.10 -19.72
CA LYS A 112 9.82 2.45 -21.10
C LYS A 112 11.34 2.48 -21.25
N SER A 113 11.82 2.01 -22.41
CA SER A 113 13.22 2.15 -22.78
C SER A 113 13.58 3.61 -23.06
N ASN A 114 14.80 4.01 -22.70
CA ASN A 114 15.27 5.40 -22.77
C ASN A 114 14.39 6.37 -21.96
N SER A 115 13.80 5.94 -20.84
CA SER A 115 13.32 6.92 -19.86
C SER A 115 14.49 7.81 -19.45
N THR A 116 14.24 9.11 -19.33
CA THR A 116 15.27 10.10 -19.00
C THR A 116 15.91 9.87 -17.64
N ASN A 117 15.24 9.10 -16.78
CA ASN A 117 15.65 8.80 -15.40
C ASN A 117 15.89 7.28 -15.20
N ALA A 118 16.01 6.53 -16.30
CA ALA A 118 15.98 5.07 -16.27
C ALA A 118 17.15 4.37 -15.56
N SER A 119 18.26 5.07 -15.32
CA SER A 119 19.44 4.52 -14.64
C SER A 119 19.32 4.53 -13.12
N ASP A 120 18.50 5.40 -12.56
CA ASP A 120 18.48 5.72 -11.13
C ASP A 120 17.11 5.41 -10.49
N ASP A 121 16.05 5.24 -11.29
CA ASP A 121 14.67 5.02 -10.82
C ASP A 121 14.32 3.54 -10.64
N GLY A 122 15.24 2.71 -10.16
CA GLY A 122 14.99 1.28 -10.09
C GLY A 122 15.79 0.57 -9.03
N GLY A 123 15.11 -0.26 -8.25
CA GLY A 123 15.72 -0.91 -7.11
C GLY A 123 14.79 -1.93 -6.47
N TRP A 124 15.15 -2.31 -5.26
CA TRP A 124 14.35 -3.20 -4.43
C TRP A 124 13.84 -2.45 -3.19
N VAL A 125 12.71 -2.90 -2.68
CA VAL A 125 12.22 -2.50 -1.37
C VAL A 125 11.81 -3.74 -0.59
N HIS A 126 12.15 -3.73 0.69
CA HIS A 126 11.85 -4.78 1.63
C HIS A 126 10.99 -4.20 2.75
N VAL A 127 9.78 -4.71 2.93
CA VAL A 127 8.85 -4.27 3.97
C VAL A 127 8.67 -5.40 4.96
N PHE A 128 9.03 -5.15 6.22
CA PHE A 128 8.79 -6.05 7.33
C PHE A 128 7.62 -5.51 8.14
N GLY A 129 6.54 -6.28 8.18
CA GLY A 129 5.27 -5.84 8.75
C GLY A 129 4.77 -6.72 9.89
N LEU A 130 3.94 -6.12 10.73
CA LEU A 130 3.23 -6.78 11.81
C LEU A 130 1.80 -6.24 11.88
N GLY A 131 0.82 -7.13 11.71
CA GLY A 131 -0.60 -6.82 11.92
C GLY A 131 -1.11 -7.34 13.26
N TYR A 132 -2.12 -6.68 13.83
CA TYR A 132 -2.84 -7.16 15.01
C TYR A 132 -4.28 -6.63 15.02
N ASP A 133 -5.24 -7.52 15.23
CA ASP A 133 -6.65 -7.16 15.38
C ASP A 133 -7.00 -7.03 16.86
N LEU A 134 -7.24 -5.79 17.30
CA LEU A 134 -7.62 -5.48 18.66
C LEU A 134 -9.15 -5.35 18.75
N THR A 135 -9.79 -6.30 19.43
CA THR A 135 -11.22 -6.21 19.74
C THR A 135 -11.47 -5.23 20.89
N VAL A 136 -12.37 -4.26 20.67
CA VAL A 136 -12.80 -3.27 21.66
C VAL A 136 -14.33 -3.26 21.77
N PRO A 137 -14.91 -2.68 22.83
CA PRO A 137 -16.36 -2.42 22.87
C PRO A 137 -16.80 -1.61 21.66
N GLY A 138 -17.98 -1.90 21.13
CA GLY A 138 -18.45 -1.29 19.89
C GLY A 138 -18.55 0.24 19.97
N LEU A 139 -18.18 0.89 18.87
CA LEU A 139 -18.15 2.35 18.74
C LEU A 139 -19.48 2.93 18.25
N ALA A 140 -20.38 2.08 17.73
CA ALA A 140 -21.72 2.44 17.31
C ALA A 140 -22.77 1.75 18.20
N HIS A 141 -23.93 2.40 18.39
CA HIS A 141 -24.96 1.97 19.33
C HIS A 141 -25.49 0.54 19.06
N GLU A 142 -25.42 0.06 17.81
CA GLU A 142 -25.93 -1.25 17.40
C GLU A 142 -24.83 -2.31 17.29
N THR A 143 -23.57 -1.94 17.53
CA THR A 143 -22.42 -2.83 17.39
C THR A 143 -21.91 -3.20 18.78
N ALA A 144 -21.89 -4.48 19.13
CA ALA A 144 -21.41 -4.94 20.44
C ALA A 144 -19.89 -4.83 20.58
N GLU A 145 -19.15 -5.19 19.52
CA GLU A 145 -17.69 -5.20 19.46
C GLU A 145 -17.22 -4.57 18.16
N GLN A 146 -16.11 -3.83 18.23
CA GLN A 146 -15.43 -3.26 17.07
C GLN A 146 -14.01 -3.84 16.99
N ILE A 147 -13.56 -4.17 15.78
CA ILE A 147 -12.18 -4.57 15.54
C ILE A 147 -11.40 -3.35 15.07
N LEU A 148 -10.32 -3.04 15.80
CA LEU A 148 -9.32 -2.07 15.39
C LEU A 148 -8.17 -2.84 14.74
N HIS A 149 -7.98 -2.62 13.44
CA HIS A 149 -6.87 -3.19 12.68
C HIS A 149 -5.63 -2.33 12.90
N LEU A 150 -4.69 -2.84 13.69
CA LEU A 150 -3.41 -2.22 13.96
C LEU A 150 -2.38 -2.80 13.01
N PHE A 151 -1.47 -1.96 12.50
CA PHE A 151 -0.28 -2.45 11.82
C PHE A 151 0.93 -1.56 12.09
N ALA A 152 2.10 -2.17 11.96
CA ALA A 152 3.38 -1.50 11.94
C ALA A 152 4.25 -2.12 10.86
N ASP A 153 4.92 -1.28 10.07
CA ASP A 153 5.87 -1.66 9.03
C ASP A 153 7.20 -0.95 9.25
N VAL A 154 8.29 -1.61 8.88
CA VAL A 154 9.60 -0.98 8.69
C VAL A 154 10.14 -1.33 7.31
N VAL A 155 10.68 -0.33 6.63
CA VAL A 155 10.98 -0.41 5.19
C VAL A 155 12.47 -0.20 4.96
N TYR A 156 13.13 -1.18 4.36
CA TYR A 156 14.49 -1.04 3.84
C TYR A 156 14.40 -0.77 2.33
N ASN A 157 14.99 0.34 1.91
CA ASN A 157 15.03 0.77 0.52
C ASN A 157 16.42 0.46 -0.08
N ASP A 158 16.43 -0.17 -1.24
CA ASP A 158 17.62 -0.58 -1.97
C ASP A 158 17.55 -0.02 -3.40
N GLY A 159 17.33 1.31 -3.49
CA GLY A 159 17.39 2.08 -4.73
C GLY A 159 16.06 2.41 -5.41
N ILE A 160 14.91 2.28 -4.73
CA ILE A 160 13.63 2.79 -5.25
C ILE A 160 13.47 4.25 -4.81
N GLY A 161 13.46 5.18 -5.76
CA GLY A 161 13.35 6.62 -5.46
C GLY A 161 12.45 7.39 -6.42
N PRO A 162 12.14 8.66 -6.09
CA PRO A 162 11.53 9.60 -7.02
C PRO A 162 12.38 9.75 -8.29
N PRO A 163 11.76 10.05 -9.44
CA PRO A 163 12.49 10.16 -10.69
C PRO A 163 13.65 11.17 -10.65
N GLY A 164 14.87 10.68 -10.88
CA GLY A 164 16.08 11.50 -10.90
C GLY A 164 16.72 11.79 -9.54
N GLU A 165 16.27 11.13 -8.47
CA GLU A 165 16.87 11.22 -7.14
C GLU A 165 17.60 9.92 -6.78
N ALA A 166 18.82 10.04 -6.28
CA ALA A 166 19.57 8.91 -5.75
C ALA A 166 19.12 8.67 -4.31
N VAL A 167 18.48 7.52 -4.08
CA VAL A 167 18.06 7.09 -2.75
C VAL A 167 19.13 6.21 -2.12
N ASP A 168 19.44 6.47 -0.86
CA ASP A 168 20.41 5.69 -0.11
C ASP A 168 19.89 4.28 0.18
N HIS A 169 20.83 3.34 0.31
CA HIS A 169 20.53 1.95 0.59
C HIS A 169 20.45 1.75 2.11
N ASP A 170 19.31 2.08 2.71
CA ASP A 170 19.13 2.02 4.17
C ASP A 170 17.65 1.79 4.58
N TRP A 171 17.43 1.70 5.89
CA TRP A 171 16.13 1.77 6.51
C TRP A 171 15.52 3.15 6.27
N SER A 172 14.52 3.21 5.41
CA SER A 172 13.92 4.46 4.95
C SER A 172 12.92 5.05 5.93
N HIS A 173 12.00 4.24 6.45
CA HIS A 173 10.95 4.70 7.36
C HIS A 173 10.31 3.55 8.13
N ALA A 174 9.57 3.91 9.17
CA ALA A 174 8.57 3.04 9.79
C ALA A 174 7.17 3.66 9.65
N LEU A 175 6.18 2.82 9.34
CA LEU A 175 4.79 3.21 9.18
C LEU A 175 3.94 2.52 10.24
N PHE A 176 3.14 3.30 10.96
CA PHE A 176 2.17 2.82 11.93
C PHE A 176 0.78 3.22 11.47
N GLY A 177 -0.20 2.37 11.72
CA GLY A 177 -1.58 2.77 11.48
C GLY A 177 -2.61 1.97 12.24
N ILE A 178 -3.76 2.60 12.34
CA ILE A 178 -4.97 2.06 12.94
C ILE A 178 -6.14 2.35 12.00
N SER A 179 -6.96 1.34 11.75
CA SER A 179 -8.20 1.52 10.98
C SER A 179 -9.31 0.63 11.53
N THR A 180 -10.55 0.98 11.19
CA THR A 180 -11.72 0.23 11.65
C THR A 180 -12.83 0.33 10.60
N GLY A 181 -13.55 -0.76 10.35
CA GLY A 181 -14.68 -0.77 9.42
C GLY A 181 -16.02 -0.60 10.13
N PHE A 182 -16.87 0.27 9.60
CA PHE A 182 -18.28 0.40 9.98
C PHE A 182 -19.14 -0.16 8.83
N ASP A 183 -19.90 -1.22 9.12
CA ASP A 183 -20.91 -1.73 8.19
C ASP A 183 -22.09 -0.75 8.14
N LEU A 184 -22.34 -0.18 6.96
CA LEU A 184 -23.45 0.74 6.72
C LEU A 184 -24.67 0.02 6.11
N GLY A 185 -24.60 -1.32 5.97
CA GLY A 185 -25.58 -2.15 5.32
C GLY A 185 -25.48 -2.10 3.79
N ASN A 186 -26.26 -2.97 3.12
CA ASN A 186 -26.33 -3.05 1.65
C ASN A 186 -24.96 -3.18 0.97
N ASN A 187 -24.07 -4.01 1.54
CA ASN A 187 -22.71 -4.23 1.06
C ASN A 187 -21.82 -2.98 1.05
N LEU A 188 -22.16 -1.97 1.85
CA LEU A 188 -21.41 -0.72 1.96
C LEU A 188 -20.65 -0.69 3.29
N THR A 189 -19.37 -0.38 3.24
CA THR A 189 -18.51 -0.26 4.42
C THR A 189 -17.77 1.07 4.40
N PHE A 190 -17.79 1.78 5.53
CA PHE A 190 -17.00 2.97 5.76
C PHE A 190 -15.80 2.66 6.66
N THR A 191 -14.59 2.98 6.21
CA THR A 191 -13.35 2.65 6.92
C THR A 191 -12.51 3.90 7.12
N PRO A 192 -12.60 4.57 8.29
CA PRO A 192 -11.63 5.56 8.69
C PRO A 192 -10.32 4.88 9.13
N GLY A 193 -9.21 5.57 8.90
CA GLY A 193 -7.89 5.18 9.39
C GLY A 193 -7.00 6.38 9.66
N VAL A 194 -6.08 6.24 10.61
CA VAL A 194 -5.05 7.23 10.94
C VAL A 194 -3.69 6.54 10.86
N TYR A 195 -2.74 7.24 10.27
CA TYR A 195 -1.43 6.71 9.95
C TYR A 195 -0.35 7.71 10.37
N TYR A 196 0.78 7.18 10.82
CA TYR A 196 1.96 7.95 11.17
C TYR A 196 3.20 7.28 10.58
N GLN A 197 3.97 8.05 9.82
CA GLN A 197 5.25 7.65 9.27
C GLN A 197 6.37 8.37 10.03
N LEU A 198 7.30 7.59 10.55
CA LEU A 198 8.57 8.06 11.09
C LEU A 198 9.62 7.95 9.98
N SER A 199 10.17 9.07 9.54
CA SER A 199 11.28 9.03 8.58
C SER A 199 12.59 8.64 9.28
N MET A 200 13.38 7.83 8.60
CA MET A 200 14.68 7.34 9.09
C MET A 200 15.83 7.66 8.13
N ASP A 201 15.50 7.91 6.86
CA ASP A 201 16.44 8.32 5.82
C ASP A 201 15.87 9.52 5.05
N ASP A 202 16.59 10.65 5.17
CA ASP A 202 16.26 11.93 4.54
C ASP A 202 16.31 11.83 3.00
N SER A 203 17.01 10.84 2.43
CA SER A 203 17.04 10.63 0.97
C SER A 203 15.68 10.19 0.40
N VAL A 204 14.77 9.69 1.24
CA VAL A 204 13.43 9.26 0.87
C VAL A 204 12.37 10.26 1.30
N ASN A 205 12.46 10.73 2.54
CA ASN A 205 11.57 11.78 3.07
C ASN A 205 12.28 12.52 4.19
N GLU A 206 12.30 13.85 4.17
CA GLU A 206 12.95 14.64 5.22
C GLU A 206 12.06 14.83 6.47
N GLU A 207 10.78 14.46 6.38
CA GLU A 207 9.80 14.75 7.44
C GLU A 207 9.00 13.52 7.89
N ASP A 208 8.62 13.55 9.17
CA ASP A 208 7.59 12.68 9.72
C ASP A 208 6.21 13.13 9.26
N GLU A 209 5.34 12.17 8.95
CA GLU A 209 4.02 12.47 8.40
C GLU A 209 2.91 11.84 9.22
N THR A 210 1.82 12.58 9.41
CA THR A 210 0.55 12.05 9.94
C THR A 210 -0.57 12.35 8.95
N TRP A 211 -1.36 11.34 8.61
CA TRP A 211 -2.52 11.53 7.75
C TRP A 211 -3.71 10.67 8.17
N CYS A 212 -4.87 11.04 7.64
CA CYS A 212 -6.13 10.34 7.82
C CYS A 212 -6.65 9.87 6.47
N SER A 213 -7.20 8.65 6.43
CA SER A 213 -7.92 8.12 5.27
C SER A 213 -9.38 7.91 5.65
N LEU A 214 -10.28 8.29 4.75
CA LEU A 214 -11.71 8.04 4.86
C LEU A 214 -12.15 7.26 3.61
N SER A 215 -12.38 5.95 3.76
CA SER A 215 -12.70 5.07 2.64
C SER A 215 -14.16 4.64 2.66
N MET A 216 -14.78 4.57 1.48
CA MET A 216 -16.10 4.00 1.27
C MET A 216 -15.98 2.86 0.26
N THR A 217 -16.37 1.64 0.65
CA THR A 217 -16.27 0.43 -0.18
C THR A 217 -17.65 -0.17 -0.42
N TYR A 218 -18.01 -0.38 -1.69
CA TYR A 218 -19.21 -1.12 -2.08
C TYR A 218 -18.81 -2.47 -2.70
N LYS A 219 -19.38 -3.57 -2.18
CA LYS A 219 -19.18 -4.92 -2.72
C LYS A 219 -20.37 -5.33 -3.58
N PHE A 220 -20.14 -5.52 -4.87
CA PHE A 220 -21.13 -5.94 -5.87
C PHE A 220 -21.06 -7.43 -6.20
#